data_AF-W8C3J5-F1
#
_entry.id   AF-W8C3J5-F1
#
_cell.length_a   1.000
_cell.length_b   1.000
_cell.length_c   1.000
_cell.angle_alpha   90.00
_cell.angle_beta   90.00
_cell.angle_gamma   90.00
#
_symmetry.space_group_name_H-M   'P 1'
#
loop_
_entity.id
_entity.type
_entity.pdbx_description
1 polymer ?
#
loop_
_entity_poly.entity_id
_entity_poly.type
_entity_poly.pdbx_seq_one_letter_code
_entity_poly.pdbx_strand_id
1 'polypeptide(L)'
;ICCAKQQFCFYLLLDILCDKTYKLMASNKLEYDSTLGGSVSLPTHVQTFRYAANVVQEMRQLIDEVRNPVSRKLVFQTLPKHMRRRAMSHHPKRLPRKHRAAHRSQMAKAGKPQQTKRPSRKHRRRPGNLLRDYLRRQRKNTWLETHIWHAKRFHMVDR
;
A
#
# COMPACT_ATOMS: atom_id res chain seq x y z
N ILE A 1 41.02 67.69 20.20
CA ILE A 1 41.78 66.45 19.90
C ILE A 1 40.82 65.58 19.09
N CYS A 2 40.73 65.80 17.78
CA CYS A 2 41.31 64.93 16.71
C CYS A 2 40.86 63.48 16.89
N CYS A 3 40.23 62.76 15.97
CA CYS A 3 40.17 62.66 14.51
C CYS A 3 38.95 61.72 14.25
N ALA A 4 38.28 61.59 13.13
CA ALA A 4 38.49 62.00 11.76
C ALA A 4 37.10 61.96 11.11
N LYS A 5 36.82 62.99 10.31
CA LYS A 5 35.80 62.96 9.27
C LYS A 5 36.25 62.01 8.16
N GLN A 6 35.25 61.57 7.39
CA GLN A 6 35.38 61.23 5.97
C GLN A 6 36.25 60.03 5.62
N GLN A 7 35.59 58.89 5.45
CA GLN A 7 35.93 58.01 4.33
C GLN A 7 34.66 57.32 3.78
N PHE A 8 34.18 57.84 2.64
CA PHE A 8 33.69 57.05 1.50
C PHE A 8 32.55 56.05 1.78
N CYS A 9 31.27 56.45 1.79
CA CYS A 9 30.44 56.61 0.58
C CYS A 9 31.10 56.13 -0.75
N PHE A 10 31.33 54.83 -0.94
CA PHE A 10 31.67 54.30 -2.28
C PHE A 10 31.20 52.88 -2.61
N TYR A 11 30.36 52.25 -1.79
CA TYR A 11 29.80 50.91 -2.08
C TYR A 11 28.27 50.88 -2.09
N LEU A 12 27.64 51.88 -2.72
CA LEU A 12 26.18 51.90 -2.92
C LEU A 12 25.78 52.45 -4.30
N LEU A 13 26.68 52.37 -5.28
CA LEU A 13 26.43 52.89 -6.62
C LEU A 13 27.01 52.01 -7.74
N LEU A 14 26.93 50.69 -7.58
CA LEU A 14 27.26 49.72 -8.63
C LEU A 14 26.30 48.51 -8.72
N ASP A 15 25.05 48.64 -8.29
CA ASP A 15 24.01 47.61 -8.52
C ASP A 15 22.70 48.16 -9.13
N ILE A 16 22.73 49.34 -9.77
CA ILE A 16 21.56 49.96 -10.44
C ILE A 16 21.67 49.88 -11.99
N LEU A 17 22.67 49.19 -12.55
CA LEU A 17 22.80 49.04 -14.00
C LEU A 17 23.15 47.60 -14.43
N CYS A 18 22.38 46.63 -13.95
CA CYS A 18 22.31 45.31 -14.59
C CYS A 18 20.84 44.92 -14.85
N ASP A 19 20.05 45.86 -15.37
CA ASP A 19 18.69 45.60 -15.86
C ASP A 19 18.55 46.05 -17.32
N LYS A 20 19.60 45.80 -18.11
CA LYS A 20 19.55 45.91 -19.57
C LYS A 20 19.59 44.53 -20.20
N THR A 21 18.38 44.03 -20.45
CA THR A 21 18.01 43.44 -21.74
C THR A 21 18.93 42.32 -22.24
N TYR A 22 18.89 41.17 -21.58
CA TYR A 22 19.10 39.92 -22.31
C TYR A 22 17.78 39.63 -23.04
N LYS A 23 17.71 40.05 -24.31
CA LYS A 23 16.69 39.59 -25.24
C LYS A 23 16.92 38.09 -25.42
N LEU A 24 16.24 37.29 -24.60
CA LEU A 24 16.14 35.84 -24.73
C LEU A 24 15.57 35.56 -26.12
N MET A 25 16.43 35.30 -27.08
CA MET A 25 16.06 34.49 -28.24
C MET A 25 15.81 33.09 -27.69
N ALA A 26 14.59 32.87 -27.19
CA ALA A 26 14.07 31.54 -26.95
C ALA A 26 13.94 30.87 -28.32
N SER A 27 15.04 30.29 -28.79
CA SER A 27 15.00 29.28 -29.82
C SER A 27 14.07 28.19 -29.29
N ASN A 28 12.95 27.98 -29.99
CA ASN A 28 12.06 26.85 -29.74
C ASN A 28 12.85 25.57 -30.04
N LYS A 29 13.64 25.10 -29.07
CA LYS A 29 14.21 23.77 -29.08
C LYS A 29 13.02 22.82 -29.13
N LEU A 30 12.85 22.14 -30.25
CA LEU A 30 11.88 21.06 -30.38
C LEU A 30 12.18 20.02 -29.29
N GLU A 31 11.30 19.95 -28.31
CA GLU A 31 11.36 18.98 -27.21
C GLU A 31 11.32 17.56 -27.78
N TYR A 32 12.15 16.66 -27.25
CA TYR A 32 12.32 15.28 -27.73
C TYR A 32 10.97 14.54 -27.90
N ASP A 33 10.01 14.76 -26.99
CA ASP A 33 8.68 14.13 -27.03
C ASP A 33 7.75 14.65 -28.15
N SER A 34 7.97 15.88 -28.65
CA SER A 34 7.18 16.43 -29.75
C SER A 34 7.45 15.69 -31.07
N THR A 35 8.63 15.08 -31.21
CA THR A 35 9.00 14.29 -32.40
C THR A 35 8.33 12.91 -32.46
N LEU A 36 7.82 12.42 -31.32
CA LEU A 36 7.12 11.13 -31.20
C LEU A 36 5.60 11.28 -31.27
N GLY A 37 5.06 12.50 -31.47
CA GLY A 37 3.61 12.74 -31.57
C GLY A 37 2.88 12.68 -30.23
N GLY A 38 3.57 12.86 -29.10
CA GLY A 38 2.94 12.95 -27.79
C GLY A 38 2.13 14.25 -27.64
N SER A 39 0.95 14.17 -27.01
CA SER A 39 0.09 15.34 -26.73
C SER A 39 0.48 16.11 -25.46
N VAL A 40 1.57 15.72 -24.80
CA VAL A 40 1.99 16.29 -23.51
C VAL A 40 2.91 17.48 -23.76
N SER A 41 2.42 18.69 -23.45
CA SER A 41 3.24 19.90 -23.44
C SER A 41 3.80 20.15 -22.05
N LEU A 42 5.13 20.17 -21.94
CA LEU A 42 5.83 20.53 -20.71
C LEU A 42 5.95 22.06 -20.62
N PRO A 43 5.81 22.66 -19.42
CA PRO A 43 6.05 24.07 -19.24
C PRO A 43 7.52 24.42 -19.49
N THR A 44 7.79 25.52 -20.20
CA THR A 44 9.15 26.02 -20.45
C THR A 44 9.89 26.40 -19.16
N HIS A 45 9.16 26.69 -18.08
CA HIS A 45 9.71 27.06 -16.79
C HIS A 45 8.98 26.36 -15.65
N VAL A 46 9.74 25.65 -14.82
CA VAL A 46 9.25 25.01 -13.58
C VAL A 46 9.87 25.72 -12.39
N GLN A 47 9.07 25.97 -11.36
CA GLN A 47 9.54 26.58 -10.12
C GLN A 47 10.53 25.65 -9.41
N THR A 48 11.83 25.96 -9.50
CA THR A 48 12.94 25.12 -9.05
C THR A 48 12.80 24.70 -7.57
N PHE A 49 12.42 25.62 -6.70
CA PHE A 49 12.27 25.33 -5.27
C PHE A 49 11.13 24.37 -4.96
N ARG A 50 9.99 24.48 -5.66
CA ARG A 50 8.85 23.56 -5.47
C ARG A 50 9.20 22.16 -5.97
N TYR A 51 9.89 22.06 -7.10
CA TYR A 51 10.38 20.80 -7.63
C TYR A 51 11.39 20.14 -6.67
N ALA A 52 12.41 20.88 -6.23
CA ALA A 52 13.40 20.39 -5.29
C ALA A 52 12.77 19.90 -3.98
N ALA A 53 11.78 20.62 -3.45
CA ALA A 53 11.05 20.21 -2.25
C ALA A 53 10.32 18.86 -2.44
N ASN A 54 9.63 18.66 -3.56
CA ASN A 54 8.95 17.39 -3.87
C ASN A 54 9.96 16.24 -4.03
N VAL A 55 11.05 16.46 -4.76
CA VAL A 55 12.12 15.46 -4.97
C VAL A 55 12.74 15.05 -3.62
N VAL A 56 12.99 16.00 -2.72
CA VAL A 56 13.50 15.69 -1.38
C VAL A 56 12.51 14.85 -0.57
N GLN A 57 11.20 15.10 -0.70
CA GLN A 57 10.19 14.27 -0.05
C GLN A 57 10.15 12.85 -0.62
N GLU A 58 10.20 12.71 -1.94
CA GLU A 58 10.25 11.40 -2.62
C GLU A 58 11.52 10.62 -2.24
N MET A 59 12.69 11.27 -2.25
CA MET A 59 13.95 10.66 -1.82
C MET A 59 13.87 10.15 -0.38
N ARG A 60 13.28 10.92 0.54
CA ARG A 60 13.09 10.49 1.93
C ARG A 60 12.18 9.27 2.03
N GLN A 61 11.05 9.27 1.32
CA GLN A 61 10.13 8.12 1.28
C GLN A 61 10.82 6.86 0.76
N LEU A 62 11.60 6.99 -0.33
CA LEU A 62 12.35 5.88 -0.89
C LEU A 62 13.41 5.34 0.08
N ILE A 63 14.16 6.24 0.74
CA ILE A 63 15.14 5.85 1.76
C ILE A 63 14.46 5.08 2.90
N ASP A 64 13.29 5.55 3.37
CA ASP A 64 12.54 4.91 4.44
C ASP A 64 12.01 3.52 4.04
N GLU A 65 11.49 3.38 2.81
CA GLU A 65 11.02 2.10 2.27
C GLU A 65 12.16 1.08 2.09
N VAL A 66 13.33 1.53 1.67
CA VAL A 66 14.53 0.69 1.54
C VAL A 66 15.07 0.29 2.91
N ARG A 67 15.06 1.20 3.89
CA ARG A 67 15.54 0.94 5.25
C ARG A 67 14.62 -0.03 6.02
N ASN A 68 13.32 0.13 5.84
CA ASN A 68 12.30 -0.74 6.44
C ASN A 68 11.48 -1.41 5.34
N PRO A 69 12.07 -2.37 4.59
CA PRO A 69 11.28 -3.08 3.61
C PRO A 69 10.13 -3.73 4.37
N VAL A 70 8.89 -3.47 3.93
CA VAL A 70 7.68 -4.09 4.50
C VAL A 70 7.71 -5.58 4.13
N SER A 71 8.61 -6.31 4.77
CA SER A 71 8.87 -7.72 4.57
C SER A 71 7.79 -8.47 5.32
N ARG A 72 6.65 -8.61 4.65
CA ARG A 72 5.61 -9.51 5.10
C ARG A 72 6.15 -10.92 4.90
N LYS A 73 6.67 -11.52 5.98
CA LYS A 73 7.30 -12.84 6.00
C LYS A 73 6.49 -13.89 5.24
N LEU A 74 5.15 -13.79 5.25
CA LEU A 74 4.25 -14.76 4.64
C LEU A 74 3.37 -14.12 3.56
N VAL A 75 3.21 -14.78 2.42
CA VAL A 75 2.39 -14.29 1.29
C VAL A 75 0.96 -13.93 1.70
N PHE A 76 0.37 -14.66 2.66
CA PHE A 76 -0.99 -14.39 3.14
C PHE A 76 -1.10 -13.18 4.10
N GLN A 77 0.03 -12.62 4.56
CA GLN A 77 0.06 -11.38 5.35
C GLN A 77 -0.04 -10.13 4.47
N THR A 78 0.22 -10.25 3.16
CA THR A 78 0.05 -9.18 2.16
C THR A 78 -1.39 -8.74 1.96
N LEU A 79 -2.37 -9.59 2.28
CA LEU A 79 -3.77 -9.23 2.13
C LEU A 79 -4.22 -8.25 3.23
N PRO A 80 -5.08 -7.26 2.91
CA PRO A 80 -5.72 -6.41 3.90
C PRO A 80 -6.48 -7.20 4.97
N LYS A 81 -6.51 -6.70 6.22
CA LYS A 81 -7.07 -7.41 7.39
C LYS A 81 -8.48 -7.99 7.14
N HIS A 82 -9.38 -7.21 6.54
CA HIS A 82 -10.78 -7.63 6.28
C HIS A 82 -10.92 -8.79 5.27
N MET A 83 -9.93 -8.99 4.39
CA MET A 83 -9.92 -10.10 3.42
C MET A 83 -9.30 -11.38 3.99
N ARG A 84 -8.55 -11.28 5.08
CA ARG A 84 -7.78 -12.41 5.62
C ARG A 84 -8.70 -13.47 6.19
N ARG A 85 -8.41 -14.73 5.87
CA ARG A 85 -9.11 -15.90 6.42
C ARG A 85 -8.12 -16.70 7.27
N ARG A 86 -8.57 -17.16 8.44
CA ARG A 86 -7.73 -17.94 9.39
C ARG A 86 -7.12 -19.19 8.77
N ALA A 87 -7.83 -19.83 7.85
CA ALA A 87 -7.38 -21.07 7.20
C ALA A 87 -6.44 -20.88 5.99
N MET A 88 -5.97 -19.65 5.72
CA MET A 88 -5.09 -19.39 4.58
C MET A 88 -3.76 -20.14 4.67
N SER A 89 -3.18 -20.29 5.86
CA SER A 89 -1.89 -20.94 6.09
C SER A 89 -1.84 -22.38 5.57
N HIS A 90 -2.91 -23.16 5.73
CA HIS A 90 -2.95 -24.57 5.35
C HIS A 90 -3.75 -24.82 4.05
N HIS A 91 -4.65 -23.92 3.66
CA HIS A 91 -5.56 -24.14 2.53
C HIS A 91 -5.38 -23.09 1.42
N PRO A 92 -4.58 -23.39 0.37
CA PRO A 92 -4.26 -22.42 -0.69
C PRO A 92 -5.48 -21.85 -1.43
N LYS A 93 -6.59 -22.60 -1.58
CA LYS A 93 -7.79 -22.06 -2.27
C LYS A 93 -8.52 -20.96 -1.48
N ARG A 94 -8.13 -20.67 -0.23
CA ARG A 94 -8.66 -19.54 0.54
C ARG A 94 -8.00 -18.21 0.18
N LEU A 95 -6.93 -18.24 -0.63
CA LEU A 95 -6.29 -17.07 -1.20
C LEU A 95 -6.81 -16.74 -2.62
N PRO A 96 -6.71 -15.46 -3.04
CA PRO A 96 -6.85 -15.05 -4.44
C PRO A 96 -5.93 -15.86 -5.36
N ARG A 97 -6.38 -16.14 -6.59
CA ARG A 97 -5.67 -17.01 -7.56
C ARG A 97 -4.19 -16.62 -7.73
N LYS A 98 -3.92 -15.32 -7.89
CA LYS A 98 -2.56 -14.77 -8.06
C LYS A 98 -1.58 -15.15 -6.95
N HIS A 99 -2.05 -15.29 -5.71
CA HIS A 99 -1.18 -15.60 -4.57
C HIS A 99 -1.05 -17.09 -4.27
N ARG A 100 -1.80 -17.97 -4.96
CA ARG A 100 -1.82 -19.40 -4.64
C ARG A 100 -0.51 -20.09 -4.98
N ALA A 101 0.12 -19.73 -6.09
CA ALA A 101 1.39 -20.33 -6.52
C ALA A 101 2.52 -20.01 -5.53
N ALA A 102 2.72 -18.73 -5.23
CA ALA A 102 3.71 -18.27 -4.25
C ALA A 102 3.46 -18.85 -2.84
N HIS A 103 2.21 -18.95 -2.41
CA HIS A 103 1.89 -19.59 -1.12
C HIS A 103 2.25 -21.08 -1.11
N ARG A 104 2.00 -21.81 -2.21
CA ARG A 104 2.35 -23.25 -2.28
C ARG A 104 3.86 -23.47 -2.23
N SER A 105 4.64 -22.69 -2.99
CA SER A 105 6.11 -22.80 -2.96
C SER A 105 6.65 -22.46 -1.57
N GLN A 106 6.10 -21.42 -0.93
CA GLN A 106 6.49 -21.04 0.43
C GLN A 106 6.20 -22.14 1.46
N MET A 107 5.00 -22.72 1.44
CA MET A 107 4.64 -23.79 2.38
C MET A 107 5.38 -25.09 2.10
N ALA A 108 5.72 -25.40 0.84
CA ALA A 108 6.52 -26.56 0.49
C ALA A 108 7.93 -26.48 1.12
N LYS A 109 8.51 -25.27 1.20
CA LYS A 109 9.81 -25.03 1.84
C LYS A 109 9.77 -25.19 3.36
N ALA A 110 8.61 -24.99 4.00
CA ALA A 110 8.48 -25.01 5.45
C ALA A 110 8.40 -26.42 6.08
N GLY A 111 8.38 -27.48 5.26
CA GLY A 111 8.26 -28.86 5.74
C GLY A 111 6.82 -29.26 6.08
N LYS A 112 6.61 -30.56 6.32
CA LYS A 112 5.28 -31.11 6.65
C LYS A 112 5.01 -30.93 8.15
N PRO A 113 3.78 -30.56 8.55
CA PRO A 113 3.41 -30.50 9.96
C PRO A 113 3.42 -31.92 10.56
N GLN A 114 3.72 -31.99 11.86
CA GLN A 114 3.68 -33.24 12.63
C GLN A 114 2.28 -33.86 12.56
N GLN A 115 2.24 -35.13 12.13
CA GLN A 115 0.98 -35.87 12.06
C GLN A 115 0.57 -36.34 13.45
N THR A 116 -0.65 -35.98 13.87
CA THR A 116 -1.23 -36.45 15.13
C THR A 116 -1.99 -37.74 14.89
N LYS A 117 -1.79 -38.76 15.74
CA LYS A 117 -2.46 -40.08 15.62
C LYS A 117 -3.99 -40.01 15.72
N ARG A 118 -4.55 -39.02 16.42
CA ARG A 118 -6.00 -38.89 16.67
C ARG A 118 -6.65 -37.97 15.63
N PRO A 119 -7.81 -38.33 15.04
CA PRO A 119 -8.55 -37.44 14.15
C PRO A 119 -8.93 -36.12 14.83
N SER A 120 -8.97 -35.03 14.04
CA SER A 120 -9.26 -33.69 14.54
C SER A 120 -10.62 -33.61 15.26
N ARG A 121 -10.74 -32.71 16.25
CA ARG A 121 -12.00 -32.46 16.99
C ARG A 121 -13.18 -32.18 16.05
N LYS A 122 -12.92 -31.46 14.95
CA LYS A 122 -13.94 -31.16 13.91
C LYS A 122 -14.47 -32.43 13.26
N HIS A 123 -13.58 -33.37 12.94
CA HIS A 123 -13.97 -34.65 12.33
C HIS A 123 -14.87 -35.45 13.30
N ARG A 124 -14.45 -35.60 14.56
CA ARG A 124 -15.22 -36.36 15.57
C ARG A 124 -16.60 -35.80 15.89
N ARG A 125 -16.79 -34.49 15.73
CA ARG A 125 -18.05 -33.79 16.01
C ARG A 125 -18.94 -33.59 14.78
N ARG A 126 -18.56 -34.14 13.62
CA ARG A 126 -19.35 -33.99 12.40
C ARG A 126 -20.66 -34.80 12.53
N PRO A 127 -21.84 -34.18 12.42
CA PRO A 127 -23.10 -34.92 12.43
C PRO A 127 -23.19 -35.79 11.18
N GLY A 128 -23.75 -37.00 11.32
CA GLY A 128 -23.99 -37.90 10.19
C GLY A 128 -25.02 -37.34 9.20
N ASN A 129 -26.18 -36.90 9.72
CA ASN A 129 -27.23 -36.28 8.93
C ASN A 129 -27.49 -34.85 9.43
N LEU A 130 -27.14 -33.86 8.60
CA LEU A 130 -27.28 -32.45 8.93
C LEU A 130 -28.75 -31.99 9.01
N LEU A 131 -29.61 -32.51 8.13
CA LEU A 131 -31.03 -32.15 8.09
C LEU A 131 -31.76 -32.60 9.36
N ARG A 132 -31.53 -33.85 9.80
CA ARG A 132 -32.08 -34.36 11.06
C ARG A 132 -31.64 -33.50 12.26
N ASP A 133 -30.39 -33.04 12.24
CA ASP A 133 -29.84 -32.17 13.28
C ASP A 133 -30.52 -30.78 13.28
N TYR A 134 -30.84 -30.23 12.10
CA TYR A 134 -31.59 -28.98 11.96
C TYR A 134 -33.04 -29.11 12.42
N LEU A 135 -33.76 -30.15 11.98
CA LEU A 135 -35.13 -30.42 12.43
C LEU A 135 -35.21 -30.57 13.95
N ARG A 136 -34.21 -31.22 14.58
CA ARG A 136 -34.13 -31.33 16.04
C ARG A 136 -33.96 -29.96 16.72
N ARG A 137 -33.16 -29.05 16.15
CA ARG A 137 -32.88 -27.71 16.72
C ARG A 137 -34.07 -26.76 16.56
N GLN A 138 -34.79 -26.86 15.44
CA GLN A 138 -35.96 -26.03 15.14
C GLN A 138 -37.12 -26.25 16.13
N ARG A 139 -37.15 -27.40 16.82
CA ARG A 139 -38.17 -27.67 17.86
C ARG A 139 -38.08 -26.73 19.07
N LYS A 140 -36.90 -26.17 19.34
CA LYS A 140 -36.68 -25.30 20.52
C LYS A 140 -36.73 -23.82 20.17
N ASN A 141 -36.21 -23.43 19.00
CA ASN A 141 -36.08 -22.04 18.59
C ASN A 141 -36.68 -21.85 17.19
N THR A 142 -37.31 -20.71 16.95
CA THR A 142 -37.84 -20.36 15.63
C THR A 142 -36.70 -20.03 14.67
N TRP A 143 -36.52 -20.84 13.62
CA TRP A 143 -35.48 -20.63 12.60
C TRP A 143 -36.09 -19.93 11.38
N LEU A 144 -35.63 -18.72 11.09
CA LEU A 144 -35.89 -18.04 9.81
C LEU A 144 -35.08 -18.69 8.68
N GLU A 145 -35.50 -18.49 7.44
CA GLU A 145 -34.78 -18.98 6.26
C GLU A 145 -33.31 -18.51 6.22
N THR A 146 -33.07 -17.28 6.69
CA THR A 146 -31.73 -16.66 6.74
C THR A 146 -30.94 -16.98 8.02
N HIS A 147 -31.49 -17.79 8.93
CA HIS A 147 -30.88 -18.05 10.25
C HIS A 147 -29.46 -18.60 10.15
N ILE A 148 -29.22 -19.56 9.24
CA ILE A 148 -27.89 -20.17 9.03
C ILE A 148 -26.85 -19.14 8.58
N TRP A 149 -27.27 -18.16 7.76
CA TRP A 149 -26.36 -17.13 7.27
C TRP A 149 -25.89 -16.20 8.39
N HIS A 150 -26.83 -15.77 9.23
CA HIS A 150 -26.57 -14.89 10.38
C HIS A 150 -25.75 -15.61 11.44
N ALA A 151 -26.15 -16.82 11.84
CA ALA A 151 -25.44 -17.63 12.83
C ALA A 151 -23.99 -17.97 12.44
N LYS A 152 -23.67 -17.95 11.14
CA LYS A 152 -22.30 -18.20 10.64
C LYS A 152 -21.36 -17.01 10.83
N ARG A 153 -21.89 -15.80 10.92
CA ARG A 153 -21.10 -14.55 10.86
C ARG A 153 -21.25 -13.67 12.10
N PHE A 154 -22.38 -13.79 12.79
CA PHE A 154 -22.75 -12.98 13.95
C PHE A 154 -22.94 -13.87 15.18
N HIS A 155 -22.82 -13.25 16.35
CA HIS A 155 -23.15 -13.88 17.62
C HIS A 155 -24.67 -13.78 17.82
N MET A 156 -25.36 -14.92 17.78
CA MET A 156 -26.80 -14.98 18.09
C MET A 156 -26.96 -15.05 19.60
N VAL A 157 -27.86 -14.24 20.14
CA VAL A 157 -28.21 -14.21 21.56
C VAL A 157 -29.67 -14.60 21.67
N ASP A 158 -29.96 -15.60 22.50
CA ASP A 158 -31.34 -15.99 22.80
C ASP A 158 -31.97 -14.90 23.68
N ARG A 159 -33.23 -14.58 23.41
CA ARG A 159 -33.97 -13.51 24.07
C ARG A 159 -35.11 -14.07 24.89
#